data_AF-A0A9J6FYN7-F1
#
_entry.id   AF-A0A9J6FYN7-F1
#
_cell.length_a   1.000
_cell.length_b   1.000
_cell.length_c   1.000
_cell.angle_alpha   90.00
_cell.angle_beta   90.00
_cell.angle_gamma   90.00
#
_symmetry.space_group_name_H-M   'P 1'
#
loop_
_entity.id
_entity.type
_entity.pdbx_description
1 polymer ?
#
loop_
_entity_poly.entity_id
_entity_poly.type
_entity_poly.pdbx_seq_one_letter_code
_entity_poly.pdbx_strand_id
1 'polypeptide(L)'
;MAVYTDKQRRPAPFARCYRRRLRRPTSRQRNGTRSFSRETRASRQHLFSLHEAPGRPVCQLLLLDVLSRLGRARGFRAHMDRVQASVPCRNAMACVFSRSCRLLFYFAVLTLMFFEAVDSLEHVVGVIMVSHSEENRFDIQRIGPAIDIAAEETCRQVYETQLRLTPAYYPHRCSARYAIGRATDLVESEQHVTAFVGPSCSSDLHIVESYAGYRHIPIVTGLGDSFQRTRGQTSTLIRTSYVLRDKARAILAFLGHFQWRNFGIVYRDRNIYYEALFNELTDLAEGLNMTITCKRHFLRNEKTKVVMSDLRAIMADIKECSRGESSFS
;
A
#
# COMPACT_ATOMS: atom_id res chain seq x y z
N MET A 1 -24.11 6.80 -10.49
CA MET A 1 -25.15 6.41 -9.53
C MET A 1 -25.61 7.66 -8.83
N ALA A 2 -26.92 7.90 -8.79
CA ALA A 2 -27.54 9.01 -8.09
C ALA A 2 -28.42 8.45 -6.98
N VAL A 3 -28.39 9.12 -5.82
CA VAL A 3 -29.21 8.79 -4.65
C VAL A 3 -30.22 9.91 -4.47
N TYR A 4 -31.49 9.57 -4.32
CA TYR A 4 -32.58 10.52 -4.15
C TYR A 4 -33.26 10.31 -2.80
N THR A 5 -33.50 11.40 -2.08
CA THR A 5 -34.10 11.38 -0.73
C THR A 5 -35.25 12.35 -0.63
N ASP A 6 -36.20 12.05 0.25
CA ASP A 6 -37.28 12.98 0.55
C ASP A 6 -36.79 14.13 1.45
N LYS A 7 -37.14 15.35 1.06
CA LYS A 7 -36.62 16.59 1.64
C LYS A 7 -37.61 17.20 2.64
N GLN A 8 -38.32 16.38 3.41
CA GLN A 8 -39.35 16.88 4.33
C GLN A 8 -38.86 17.34 5.71
N ARG A 9 -37.58 17.17 6.06
CA ARG A 9 -37.01 17.79 7.27
C ARG A 9 -36.06 18.93 6.89
N ARG A 10 -36.37 20.13 7.39
CA ARG A 10 -35.57 21.35 7.21
C ARG A 10 -34.10 21.03 7.53
N PRO A 11 -33.14 21.39 6.67
CA PRO A 11 -31.73 21.22 7.01
C PRO A 11 -31.43 22.03 8.27
N ALA A 12 -30.79 21.39 9.26
CA ALA A 12 -30.17 22.13 10.35
C ALA A 12 -29.24 23.19 9.75
N PRO A 13 -29.19 24.41 10.29
CA PRO A 13 -28.41 25.49 9.71
C PRO A 13 -26.95 25.07 9.59
N PHE A 14 -26.42 25.21 8.36
CA PHE A 14 -25.02 24.96 8.02
C PHE A 14 -24.11 25.61 9.06
N ALA A 15 -23.44 24.79 9.87
CA ALA A 15 -22.39 25.26 10.76
C ALA A 15 -21.22 25.77 9.90
N ARG A 16 -20.84 27.02 10.15
CA ARG A 16 -19.67 27.71 9.58
C ARG A 16 -18.46 26.79 9.56
N CYS A 17 -17.87 26.58 8.38
CA CYS A 17 -16.53 26.02 8.23
C CYS A 17 -15.54 26.79 9.11
N TYR A 18 -15.12 26.18 10.21
CA TYR A 18 -14.04 26.67 11.06
C TYR A 18 -12.72 26.58 10.28
N ARG A 19 -12.26 27.72 9.76
CA ARG A 19 -10.92 27.88 9.20
C ARG A 19 -9.91 27.91 10.35
N ARG A 20 -9.57 26.75 10.92
CA ARG A 20 -8.47 26.65 11.90
C ARG A 20 -7.13 26.70 11.16
N ARG A 21 -6.48 27.89 11.21
CA ARG A 21 -5.04 28.03 10.93
C ARG A 21 -4.28 27.06 11.84
N LEU A 22 -3.52 26.15 11.23
CA LEU A 22 -2.49 25.37 11.91
C LEU A 22 -1.42 26.34 12.44
N ARG A 23 -1.50 26.68 13.73
CA ARG A 23 -0.36 27.24 14.47
C ARG A 23 0.43 26.07 15.08
N ARG A 24 1.73 26.04 14.79
CA ARG A 24 2.72 25.12 15.37
C ARG A 24 2.64 25.12 16.90
N PRO A 25 2.76 23.98 17.59
CA PRO A 25 2.83 23.97 19.04
C PRO A 25 4.26 24.31 19.49
N THR A 26 4.37 25.37 20.30
CA THR A 26 5.53 25.61 21.17
C THR A 26 5.37 24.81 22.45
N SER A 27 6.46 24.18 22.86
CA SER A 27 6.60 23.40 24.08
C SER A 27 6.43 24.26 25.33
N ARG A 28 5.59 23.83 26.28
CA ARG A 28 5.66 24.31 27.65
C ARG A 28 5.20 23.22 28.63
N GLN A 29 6.17 22.71 29.39
CA GLN A 29 5.99 21.89 30.59
C GLN A 29 5.11 22.61 31.61
N ARG A 30 4.21 21.86 32.27
CA ARG A 30 3.89 22.08 33.68
C ARG A 30 3.36 20.81 34.33
N ASN A 31 4.00 20.48 35.45
CA ASN A 31 3.66 19.43 36.42
C ASN A 31 2.30 19.69 37.09
N GLY A 32 1.63 18.62 37.51
CA GLY A 32 0.47 18.70 38.41
C GLY A 32 -0.20 17.34 38.63
N THR A 33 0.10 16.73 39.77
CA THR A 33 -0.37 15.44 40.30
C THR A 33 -1.79 15.50 40.91
N ARG A 34 -2.57 14.41 40.77
CA ARG A 34 -3.49 13.73 41.75
C ARG A 34 -4.60 12.96 41.01
N SER A 35 -4.52 11.62 40.96
CA SER A 35 -5.20 10.60 41.79
C SER A 35 -6.72 10.51 41.55
N PHE A 36 -7.22 9.54 40.77
CA PHE A 36 -7.59 8.13 41.10
C PHE A 36 -9.02 7.98 41.67
N SER A 37 -9.95 7.49 40.84
CA SER A 37 -11.00 6.55 41.26
C SER A 37 -11.37 5.63 40.10
N ARG A 38 -11.39 4.33 40.41
CA ARG A 38 -11.66 3.17 39.55
C ARG A 38 -13.15 2.99 39.32
N GLU A 39 -13.53 2.46 38.15
CA GLU A 39 -14.35 1.23 37.97
C GLU A 39 -14.50 0.93 36.45
N THR A 40 -13.77 -0.08 35.94
CA THR A 40 -14.22 -1.42 35.47
C THR A 40 -14.93 -1.42 34.11
N ARG A 41 -14.21 -1.81 33.03
CA ARG A 41 -14.20 -3.14 32.34
C ARG A 41 -15.51 -3.43 31.57
N ALA A 42 -15.54 -3.92 30.33
CA ALA A 42 -14.54 -4.34 29.35
C ALA A 42 -15.26 -4.59 28.00
N SER A 43 -14.62 -4.25 26.86
CA SER A 43 -14.35 -5.19 25.76
C SER A 43 -13.77 -4.50 24.52
N ARG A 44 -12.42 -4.58 24.47
CA ARG A 44 -11.55 -4.83 23.31
C ARG A 44 -11.89 -4.20 21.96
N GLN A 45 -11.25 -3.06 21.71
CA GLN A 45 -10.79 -2.64 20.39
C GLN A 45 -9.33 -3.09 20.22
N HIS A 46 -9.00 -3.80 19.13
CA HIS A 46 -7.63 -3.96 18.70
C HIS A 46 -7.25 -2.75 17.84
N LEU A 47 -6.65 -1.74 18.47
CA LEU A 47 -5.84 -0.72 17.82
C LEU A 47 -4.40 -1.25 17.74
N PHE A 48 -3.90 -1.49 16.53
CA PHE A 48 -2.46 -1.64 16.32
C PHE A 48 -1.85 -0.26 16.13
N SER A 49 -1.08 0.17 17.12
CA SER A 49 -0.17 1.31 17.06
C SER A 49 1.21 0.75 16.69
N LEU A 50 1.71 1.07 15.48
CA LEU A 50 3.08 0.81 15.09
C LEU A 50 3.90 2.04 15.43
N HIS A 51 4.61 1.96 16.55
CA HIS A 51 5.75 2.83 16.85
C HIS A 51 7.00 2.12 16.35
N GLU A 52 7.79 2.84 15.55
CA GLU A 52 9.11 2.45 15.06
C GLU A 52 10.08 2.15 16.21
N ALA A 53 10.79 1.03 16.09
CA ALA A 53 12.08 0.81 16.73
C ALA A 53 12.97 0.00 15.76
N PRO A 54 14.22 0.43 15.50
CA PRO A 54 15.11 -0.24 14.57
C PRO A 54 15.76 -1.45 15.24
N GLY A 55 15.32 -2.65 14.87
CA GLY A 55 15.93 -3.92 15.27
C GLY A 55 17.08 -4.29 14.34
N ARG A 56 18.31 -4.20 14.85
CA ARG A 56 19.51 -4.80 14.24
C ARG A 56 19.43 -6.33 14.28
N PRO A 57 19.97 -7.05 13.28
CA PRO A 57 19.99 -8.50 13.27
C PRO A 57 20.99 -9.08 14.28
N VAL A 58 20.59 -10.24 14.78
CA VAL A 58 21.25 -11.12 15.74
C VAL A 58 22.61 -11.60 15.19
N CYS A 59 23.70 -11.25 15.90
CA CYS A 59 25.03 -11.87 15.77
C CYS A 59 24.90 -13.40 15.90
N GLN A 60 25.49 -14.23 15.03
CA GLN A 60 26.93 -14.40 14.84
C GLN A 60 27.73 -14.38 16.17
N LEU A 61 27.18 -15.05 17.18
CA LEU A 61 27.89 -15.44 18.39
C LEU A 61 28.60 -16.77 18.13
N LEU A 62 29.81 -16.72 17.59
CA LEU A 62 30.81 -17.80 17.74
C LEU A 62 32.26 -17.38 17.44
N LEU A 63 32.54 -16.09 17.20
CA LEU A 63 33.92 -15.63 16.94
C LEU A 63 34.48 -14.60 17.95
N LEU A 64 33.79 -14.37 19.08
CA LEU A 64 34.25 -13.47 20.15
C LEU A 64 34.79 -14.19 21.40
N ASP A 65 34.79 -15.53 21.43
CA ASP A 65 35.30 -16.28 22.59
C ASP A 65 36.77 -16.72 22.46
N VAL A 66 37.38 -16.53 21.28
CA VAL A 66 38.82 -16.81 21.07
C VAL A 66 39.69 -15.58 21.33
N LEU A 67 39.16 -14.36 21.19
CA LEU A 67 39.90 -13.11 21.43
C LEU A 67 39.82 -12.61 22.88
N SER A 68 38.96 -13.20 23.73
CA SER A 68 38.87 -12.86 25.16
C SER A 68 39.96 -13.53 26.03
N ARG A 69 40.74 -14.48 25.49
CA ARG A 69 41.78 -15.21 26.23
C ARG A 69 43.21 -14.70 26.05
N LEU A 70 43.46 -13.65 25.26
CA LEU A 70 44.81 -13.08 25.05
C LEU A 70 45.02 -11.66 25.61
N GLY A 71 44.07 -11.15 26.41
CA GLY A 71 44.15 -9.82 27.03
C GLY A 71 44.36 -9.84 28.54
N ARG A 72 45.49 -10.35 29.05
CA ARG A 72 45.96 -10.07 30.42
C ARG A 72 47.37 -9.45 30.38
N ALA A 73 47.42 -8.13 30.27
CA ALA A 73 48.50 -7.33 30.82
C ALA A 73 47.89 -5.99 31.26
N ARG A 74 47.70 -5.83 32.57
CA ARG A 74 47.40 -4.54 33.22
C ARG A 74 48.66 -4.08 33.92
N GLY A 75 48.92 -2.77 33.78
CA GLY A 75 49.66 -1.97 34.76
C GLY A 75 51.06 -1.60 34.31
N PHE A 76 51.25 -0.38 33.82
CA PHE A 76 51.66 0.75 34.68
C PHE A 76 51.86 1.98 33.79
N ARG A 77 50.99 2.98 33.98
CA ARG A 77 51.16 4.33 33.45
C ARG A 77 51.64 5.20 34.60
N ALA A 78 52.96 5.34 34.73
CA ALA A 78 53.60 6.46 35.41
C ALA A 78 55.10 6.41 35.15
N HIS A 79 55.69 7.59 34.94
CA HIS A 79 57.12 7.88 35.09
C HIS A 79 58.02 7.55 33.89
N MET A 80 58.31 8.56 33.06
CA MET A 80 59.67 8.97 32.65
C MET A 80 59.60 9.93 31.45
N ASP A 81 59.22 11.19 31.71
CA ASP A 81 59.86 12.32 31.05
C ASP A 81 61.26 12.47 31.67
N ARG A 82 62.22 11.68 31.20
CA ARG A 82 63.65 11.97 31.32
C ARG A 82 64.45 10.91 30.59
N VAL A 83 65.29 11.41 29.70
CA VAL A 83 66.57 10.91 29.18
C VAL A 83 66.56 10.95 27.65
N GLN A 84 66.70 12.18 27.13
CA GLN A 84 67.61 12.42 26.02
C GLN A 84 69.02 12.11 26.53
N ALA A 85 69.70 11.14 25.91
CA ALA A 85 71.12 11.24 25.54
C ALA A 85 71.59 9.91 24.92
N SER A 86 72.04 10.04 23.66
CA SER A 86 73.21 9.37 23.08
C SER A 86 73.41 7.86 23.27
N VAL A 87 73.43 7.12 22.15
CA VAL A 87 74.63 6.50 21.54
C VAL A 87 74.19 5.75 20.27
N PRO A 88 75.01 5.71 19.19
CA PRO A 88 74.60 5.26 17.88
C PRO A 88 74.96 3.79 17.64
N CYS A 89 74.07 3.04 16.98
CA CYS A 89 74.45 1.79 16.34
C CYS A 89 73.99 1.79 14.87
N ARG A 90 75.01 1.91 14.02
CA ARG A 90 75.07 1.46 12.64
C ARG A 90 74.49 0.04 12.46
N ASN A 91 74.07 -0.20 11.22
CA ASN A 91 73.87 -1.48 10.53
C ASN A 91 72.46 -2.09 10.56
N ALA A 92 71.81 -1.92 9.41
CA ALA A 92 71.21 -2.98 8.62
C ALA A 92 70.72 -4.21 9.40
N MET A 93 69.42 -4.25 9.69
CA MET A 93 68.69 -5.51 9.74
C MET A 93 67.43 -5.35 8.89
N ALA A 94 67.46 -6.05 7.76
CA ALA A 94 66.29 -6.37 6.98
C ALA A 94 65.19 -6.87 7.93
N CYS A 95 64.06 -6.16 7.95
CA CYS A 95 62.82 -6.69 8.50
C CYS A 95 62.49 -7.97 7.71
N VAL A 96 62.86 -9.11 8.28
CA VAL A 96 62.39 -10.42 7.86
C VAL A 96 60.89 -10.40 8.05
N PHE A 97 60.18 -10.10 6.97
CA PHE A 97 58.74 -10.18 6.84
C PHE A 97 58.35 -11.64 7.11
N SER A 98 58.05 -11.94 8.38
CA SER A 98 57.59 -13.25 8.83
C SER A 98 56.41 -13.70 7.94
N ARG A 99 56.46 -14.95 7.47
CA ARG A 99 55.41 -15.58 6.64
C ARG A 99 54.00 -15.41 7.24
N SER A 100 53.91 -15.32 8.57
CA SER A 100 52.67 -15.13 9.31
C SER A 100 52.03 -13.75 9.09
N CYS A 101 52.82 -12.70 8.84
CA CYS A 101 52.31 -11.35 8.63
C CYS A 101 51.75 -11.16 7.21
N ARG A 102 52.31 -11.86 6.22
CA ARG A 102 51.75 -11.91 4.86
C ARG A 102 50.43 -12.66 4.85
N LEU A 103 50.33 -13.78 5.56
CA LEU A 103 49.10 -14.57 5.62
C LEU A 103 47.94 -13.78 6.24
N LEU A 104 48.18 -13.03 7.32
CA LEU A 104 47.19 -12.17 7.96
C LEU A 104 46.75 -11.01 7.06
N PHE A 105 47.68 -10.41 6.31
CA PHE A 105 47.35 -9.37 5.34
C PHE A 105 46.52 -9.91 4.17
N TYR A 106 46.87 -11.09 3.64
CA TYR A 106 46.06 -11.76 2.62
C TYR A 106 44.68 -12.14 3.15
N PHE A 107 44.57 -12.65 4.39
CA PHE A 107 43.26 -12.97 4.97
C PHE A 107 42.40 -11.73 5.18
N ALA A 108 42.98 -10.61 5.63
CA ALA A 108 42.27 -9.35 5.81
C ALA A 108 41.83 -8.73 4.48
N VAL A 109 42.66 -8.82 3.44
CA VAL A 109 42.30 -8.38 2.07
C VAL A 109 41.24 -9.30 1.47
N LEU A 110 41.33 -10.62 1.70
CA LEU A 110 40.33 -11.58 1.23
C LEU A 110 38.99 -11.39 1.94
N THR A 111 38.98 -11.11 3.25
CA THR A 111 37.74 -10.82 3.98
C THR A 111 37.15 -9.45 3.63
N LEU A 112 37.97 -8.43 3.36
CA LEU A 112 37.49 -7.14 2.85
C LEU A 112 36.90 -7.27 1.43
N MET A 113 37.53 -8.06 0.55
CA MET A 113 36.99 -8.38 -0.78
C MET A 113 35.68 -9.19 -0.70
N PHE A 114 35.54 -10.07 0.29
CA PHE A 114 34.30 -10.82 0.52
C PHE A 114 33.19 -9.97 1.17
N PHE A 115 33.53 -8.91 1.92
CA PHE A 115 32.55 -8.04 2.57
C PHE A 115 31.94 -6.99 1.63
N GLU A 116 32.61 -6.62 0.53
CA GLU A 116 32.06 -5.72 -0.48
C GLU A 116 31.10 -6.41 -1.47
N ALA A 117 31.00 -7.75 -1.44
CA ALA A 117 30.03 -8.50 -2.23
C ALA A 117 28.70 -8.72 -1.50
N VAL A 118 28.24 -7.72 -0.72
CA VAL A 118 26.82 -7.64 -0.37
C VAL A 118 26.11 -7.20 -1.64
N ASP A 119 25.75 -8.17 -2.48
CA ASP A 119 24.86 -7.98 -3.61
C ASP A 119 23.62 -7.24 -3.09
N SER A 120 23.41 -6.00 -3.55
CA SER A 120 22.11 -5.36 -3.41
C SER A 120 21.11 -6.26 -4.12
N LEU A 121 20.26 -6.94 -3.35
CA LEU A 121 19.28 -7.89 -3.88
C LEU A 121 18.37 -7.17 -4.88
N GLU A 122 18.60 -7.41 -6.16
CA GLU A 122 17.79 -6.82 -7.23
C GLU A 122 16.50 -7.63 -7.39
N HIS A 123 15.36 -6.97 -7.23
CA HIS A 123 14.05 -7.59 -7.32
C HIS A 123 13.39 -7.28 -8.65
N VAL A 124 13.06 -8.32 -9.41
CA VAL A 124 12.34 -8.18 -10.68
C VAL A 124 10.87 -7.96 -10.41
N VAL A 125 10.34 -6.81 -10.83
CA VAL A 125 8.95 -6.43 -10.63
C VAL A 125 8.29 -6.26 -11.99
N GLY A 126 7.29 -7.09 -12.27
CA GLY A 126 6.53 -7.01 -13.52
C GLY A 126 5.47 -5.91 -13.47
N VAL A 127 5.56 -4.93 -14.37
CA VAL A 127 4.58 -3.85 -14.47
C VAL A 127 3.56 -4.18 -15.55
N ILE A 128 2.41 -4.70 -15.15
CA ILE A 128 1.34 -5.14 -16.06
C ILE A 128 0.35 -3.99 -16.20
N MET A 129 0.36 -3.28 -17.32
CA MET A 129 -0.53 -2.12 -17.52
C MET A 129 -0.97 -1.95 -18.96
N VAL A 130 -2.12 -1.31 -19.14
CA VAL A 130 -2.52 -0.83 -20.46
C VAL A 130 -1.58 0.32 -20.87
N SER A 131 -1.22 0.37 -22.15
CA SER A 131 -0.53 1.50 -22.77
C SER A 131 -1.38 2.18 -23.83
N HIS A 132 -1.22 3.49 -23.97
CA HIS A 132 -1.87 4.33 -25.00
C HIS A 132 -3.40 4.24 -24.91
N SER A 133 -3.95 4.33 -23.70
CA SER A 133 -5.39 4.28 -23.50
C SER A 133 -6.02 5.67 -23.49
N GLU A 134 -7.00 5.85 -24.37
CA GLU A 134 -7.86 7.04 -24.36
C GLU A 134 -8.94 6.95 -23.27
N GLU A 135 -9.41 5.74 -22.97
CA GLU A 135 -10.51 5.51 -22.04
C GLU A 135 -10.06 5.24 -20.60
N ASN A 136 -8.95 4.52 -20.41
CA ASN A 136 -8.49 4.13 -19.08
C ASN A 136 -7.64 5.22 -18.46
N ARG A 137 -8.06 5.72 -17.29
CA ARG A 137 -7.32 6.75 -16.53
C ARG A 137 -6.10 6.20 -15.79
N PHE A 138 -5.98 4.87 -15.72
CA PHE A 138 -4.91 4.17 -15.02
C PHE A 138 -4.10 3.36 -16.03
N ASP A 139 -3.39 4.06 -16.90
CA ASP A 139 -2.47 3.49 -17.88
C ASP A 139 -1.03 3.86 -17.52
N ILE A 140 -0.08 3.19 -18.19
CA ILE A 140 1.34 3.41 -17.90
C ILE A 140 1.78 4.85 -18.16
N GLN A 141 1.17 5.55 -19.12
CA GLN A 141 1.47 6.96 -19.41
C GLN A 141 1.17 7.88 -18.23
N ARG A 142 0.16 7.56 -17.41
CA ARG A 142 -0.26 8.39 -16.27
C ARG A 142 0.31 7.91 -14.95
N ILE A 143 0.52 6.60 -14.79
CA ILE A 143 0.94 5.99 -13.52
C ILE A 143 2.44 5.64 -13.50
N GLY A 144 3.05 5.40 -14.66
CA GLY A 144 4.47 5.04 -14.80
C GLY A 144 5.42 5.98 -14.07
N PRO A 145 5.34 7.31 -14.25
CA PRO A 145 6.22 8.24 -13.55
C PRO A 145 6.15 8.13 -12.02
N ALA A 146 4.98 7.81 -11.45
CA ALA A 146 4.85 7.61 -10.01
C ALA A 146 5.51 6.30 -9.53
N ILE A 147 5.51 5.26 -10.38
CA ILE A 147 6.20 3.99 -10.10
C ILE A 147 7.72 4.22 -10.17
N ASP A 148 8.20 4.93 -11.19
CA ASP A 148 9.61 5.23 -11.38
C ASP A 148 10.17 6.02 -10.19
N ILE A 149 9.48 7.10 -9.78
CA ILE A 149 9.83 7.89 -8.59
C ILE A 149 9.84 7.02 -7.33
N ALA A 150 8.84 6.14 -7.14
CA ALA A 150 8.81 5.27 -5.97
C ALA A 150 9.99 4.28 -5.95
N ALA A 151 10.36 3.71 -7.10
CA ALA A 151 11.49 2.81 -7.22
C ALA A 151 12.82 3.53 -6.95
N GLU A 152 13.01 4.72 -7.52
CA GLU A 152 14.25 5.48 -7.44
C GLU A 152 14.45 6.21 -6.11
N GLU A 153 13.43 6.91 -5.61
CA GLU A 153 13.56 7.75 -4.42
C GLU A 153 13.27 6.99 -3.14
N THR A 154 12.31 6.06 -3.16
CA THR A 154 11.88 5.39 -1.93
C THR A 154 12.56 4.02 -1.78
N CYS A 155 12.43 3.14 -2.77
CA CYS A 155 12.99 1.79 -2.65
C CYS A 155 14.51 1.82 -2.58
N ARG A 156 15.17 2.55 -3.49
CA ARG A 156 16.62 2.60 -3.54
C ARG A 156 17.24 3.40 -2.40
N GLN A 157 16.72 4.59 -2.08
CA GLN A 157 17.40 5.49 -1.13
C GLN A 157 16.98 5.25 0.34
N VAL A 158 15.75 4.81 0.59
CA VAL A 158 15.22 4.63 1.97
C VAL A 158 15.28 3.18 2.41
N TYR A 159 14.89 2.26 1.53
CA TYR A 159 14.83 0.83 1.84
C TYR A 159 16.06 0.04 1.37
N GLU A 160 17.05 0.71 0.77
CA GLU A 160 18.27 0.08 0.25
C GLU A 160 17.97 -1.13 -0.66
N THR A 161 16.84 -1.07 -1.38
CA THR A 161 16.31 -2.16 -2.19
C THR A 161 16.26 -1.73 -3.65
N GLN A 162 16.84 -2.53 -4.55
CA GLN A 162 16.82 -2.24 -5.97
C GLN A 162 15.67 -2.97 -6.65
N LEU A 163 14.81 -2.22 -7.33
CA LEU A 163 13.73 -2.78 -8.15
C LEU A 163 14.12 -2.68 -9.62
N ARG A 164 14.07 -3.82 -10.32
CA ARG A 164 14.14 -3.86 -11.78
C ARG A 164 12.73 -3.97 -12.35
N LEU A 165 12.22 -2.85 -12.84
CA LEU A 165 10.87 -2.78 -13.41
C LEU A 165 10.87 -3.40 -14.82
N THR A 166 10.29 -4.58 -14.96
CA THR A 166 10.15 -5.26 -16.26
C THR A 166 8.77 -4.94 -16.87
N PRO A 167 8.72 -4.34 -18.07
CA PRO A 167 7.47 -3.88 -18.68
C PRO A 167 6.63 -5.05 -19.25
N ALA A 168 5.39 -5.17 -18.79
CA ALA A 168 4.38 -6.12 -19.28
C ALA A 168 3.16 -5.38 -19.85
N TYR A 169 3.42 -4.42 -20.75
CA TYR A 169 2.36 -3.56 -21.30
C TYR A 169 1.57 -4.20 -22.43
N TYR A 170 0.33 -3.75 -22.61
CA TYR A 170 -0.54 -4.13 -23.73
C TYR A 170 -1.42 -2.95 -24.19
N PRO A 171 -1.75 -2.84 -25.48
CA PRO A 171 -2.18 -1.57 -26.04
C PRO A 171 -3.70 -1.30 -25.92
N HIS A 172 -4.03 -0.01 -25.93
CA HIS A 172 -5.34 0.63 -26.14
C HIS A 172 -6.38 0.45 -25.04
N ARG A 173 -6.68 -0.79 -24.63
CA ARG A 173 -7.79 -1.08 -23.72
C ARG A 173 -7.53 -2.30 -22.84
N CYS A 174 -8.20 -2.31 -21.71
CA CYS A 174 -8.22 -3.45 -20.80
C CYS A 174 -8.69 -4.73 -21.51
N SER A 175 -7.96 -5.80 -21.29
CA SER A 175 -8.17 -7.08 -21.94
C SER A 175 -7.55 -8.17 -21.08
N ALA A 176 -8.42 -8.95 -20.43
CA ALA A 176 -7.99 -10.05 -19.59
C ALA A 176 -7.07 -11.02 -20.34
N ARG A 177 -7.33 -11.25 -21.64
CA ARG A 177 -6.48 -12.08 -22.51
C ARG A 177 -5.06 -11.53 -22.64
N TYR A 178 -4.91 -10.24 -22.91
CA TYR A 178 -3.57 -9.66 -23.02
C TYR A 178 -2.90 -9.57 -21.66
N ALA A 179 -3.63 -9.15 -20.61
CA ALA A 179 -3.07 -9.04 -19.27
C ALA A 179 -2.47 -10.35 -18.77
N ILE A 180 -3.18 -11.48 -18.93
CA ILE A 180 -2.65 -12.79 -18.54
C ILE A 180 -1.53 -13.28 -19.44
N GLY A 181 -1.61 -12.99 -20.75
CA GLY A 181 -0.54 -13.30 -21.70
C GLY A 181 0.76 -12.62 -21.31
N ARG A 182 0.72 -11.30 -21.07
CA ARG A 182 1.90 -10.52 -20.67
C ARG A 182 2.45 -10.94 -19.29
N ALA A 183 1.58 -11.32 -18.36
CA ALA A 183 2.01 -11.86 -17.07
C ALA A 183 2.74 -13.20 -17.24
N THR A 184 2.21 -14.08 -18.10
CA THR A 184 2.82 -15.37 -18.43
C THR A 184 4.16 -15.20 -19.14
N ASP A 185 4.21 -14.39 -20.21
CA ASP A 185 5.43 -14.08 -20.96
C ASP A 185 6.54 -13.61 -20.02
N LEU A 186 6.20 -12.71 -19.08
CA LEU A 186 7.15 -12.14 -18.13
C LEU A 186 7.70 -13.19 -17.18
N VAL A 187 6.84 -14.04 -16.61
CA VAL A 187 7.25 -15.14 -15.72
C VAL A 187 8.07 -16.20 -16.46
N GLU A 188 7.82 -16.42 -17.75
CA GLU A 188 8.60 -17.35 -18.56
C GLU A 188 9.96 -16.78 -18.95
N SER A 189 10.05 -15.47 -19.20
CA SER A 189 11.29 -14.81 -19.59
C SER A 189 12.26 -14.54 -18.43
N GLU A 190 11.74 -14.47 -17.20
CA GLU A 190 12.51 -14.10 -16.02
C GLU A 190 12.69 -15.30 -15.10
N GLN A 191 13.90 -15.49 -14.53
CA GLN A 191 14.15 -16.61 -13.62
C GLN A 191 13.28 -16.55 -12.35
N HIS A 192 13.05 -15.33 -11.84
CA HIS A 192 12.23 -15.11 -10.65
C HIS A 192 11.59 -13.72 -10.68
N VAL A 193 10.27 -13.69 -10.69
CA VAL A 193 9.48 -12.46 -10.59
C VAL A 193 9.06 -12.29 -9.13
N THR A 194 9.53 -11.21 -8.50
CA THR A 194 9.26 -10.93 -7.09
C THR A 194 7.83 -10.46 -6.85
N ALA A 195 7.29 -9.63 -7.74
CA ALA A 195 5.96 -9.09 -7.61
C ALA A 195 5.40 -8.59 -8.95
N PHE A 196 4.09 -8.43 -9.01
CA PHE A 196 3.42 -7.65 -10.05
C PHE A 196 2.92 -6.31 -9.52
N VAL A 197 3.06 -5.28 -10.33
CA VAL A 197 2.41 -3.97 -10.14
C VAL A 197 1.34 -3.79 -11.22
N GLY A 198 0.15 -3.38 -10.82
CA GLY A 198 -1.05 -3.40 -11.65
C GLY A 198 -1.89 -4.67 -11.42
N PRO A 199 -2.84 -5.02 -12.30
CA PRO A 199 -3.17 -4.40 -13.57
C PRO A 199 -4.11 -3.18 -13.50
N SER A 200 -4.31 -2.56 -14.66
CA SER A 200 -5.05 -1.31 -14.88
C SER A 200 -6.58 -1.39 -14.78
N CYS A 201 -7.16 -2.58 -14.66
CA CYS A 201 -8.61 -2.77 -14.67
C CYS A 201 -9.05 -3.93 -13.79
N SER A 202 -10.27 -3.87 -13.27
CA SER A 202 -10.85 -4.95 -12.47
C SER A 202 -11.00 -6.27 -13.22
N SER A 203 -11.35 -6.23 -14.52
CA SER A 203 -11.43 -7.42 -15.37
C SER A 203 -10.09 -8.13 -15.52
N ASP A 204 -9.04 -7.34 -15.67
CA ASP A 204 -7.68 -7.82 -15.91
C ASP A 204 -7.13 -8.36 -14.60
N LEU A 205 -7.39 -7.66 -13.49
CA LEU A 205 -7.02 -8.09 -12.15
C LEU A 205 -7.63 -9.45 -11.81
N HIS A 206 -8.89 -9.70 -12.14
CA HIS A 206 -9.54 -10.96 -11.80
C HIS A 206 -8.78 -12.18 -12.34
N ILE A 207 -8.31 -12.12 -13.59
CA ILE A 207 -7.59 -13.22 -14.22
C ILE A 207 -6.12 -13.25 -13.78
N VAL A 208 -5.45 -12.10 -13.70
CA VAL A 208 -4.05 -12.02 -13.28
C VAL A 208 -3.88 -12.44 -11.81
N GLU A 209 -4.83 -12.12 -10.94
CA GLU A 209 -4.81 -12.52 -9.52
C GLU A 209 -4.92 -14.02 -9.35
N SER A 210 -5.78 -14.68 -10.13
CA SER A 210 -5.89 -16.15 -10.12
C SER A 210 -4.57 -16.80 -10.53
N TYR A 211 -3.92 -16.27 -11.57
CA TYR A 211 -2.62 -16.77 -12.02
C TYR A 211 -1.50 -16.49 -11.03
N ALA A 212 -1.43 -15.27 -10.49
CA ALA A 212 -0.42 -14.90 -9.51
C ALA A 212 -0.59 -15.69 -8.20
N GLY A 213 -1.83 -15.96 -7.78
CA GLY A 213 -2.14 -16.86 -6.68
C GLY A 213 -1.60 -18.27 -6.91
N TYR A 214 -1.81 -18.81 -8.11
CA TYR A 214 -1.23 -20.11 -8.51
C TYR A 214 0.30 -20.11 -8.50
N ARG A 215 0.93 -19.02 -8.95
CA ARG A 215 2.40 -18.85 -8.97
C ARG A 215 3.00 -18.37 -7.65
N HIS A 216 2.18 -18.09 -6.63
CA HIS A 216 2.60 -17.48 -5.36
C HIS A 216 3.31 -16.12 -5.53
N ILE A 217 2.91 -15.32 -6.53
CA ILE A 217 3.47 -13.99 -6.81
C ILE A 217 2.56 -12.92 -6.19
N PRO A 218 3.06 -12.01 -5.34
CA PRO A 218 2.29 -10.88 -4.83
C PRO A 218 1.91 -9.89 -5.92
N ILE A 219 0.69 -9.37 -5.84
CA ILE A 219 0.19 -8.31 -6.73
C ILE A 219 -0.04 -7.06 -5.91
N VAL A 220 0.48 -5.91 -6.35
CA VAL A 220 0.13 -4.60 -5.80
C VAL A 220 -0.62 -3.80 -6.86
N THR A 221 -1.84 -3.35 -6.55
CA THR A 221 -2.63 -2.53 -7.47
C THR A 221 -3.38 -1.39 -6.79
N GLY A 222 -3.48 -0.28 -7.50
CA GLY A 222 -4.34 0.86 -7.15
C GLY A 222 -5.78 0.71 -7.65
N LEU A 223 -6.18 -0.43 -8.21
CA LEU A 223 -7.51 -0.63 -8.81
C LEU A 223 -8.15 -1.97 -8.41
N GLY A 224 -9.21 -2.37 -9.13
CA GLY A 224 -9.94 -3.60 -8.86
C GLY A 224 -11.10 -3.42 -7.88
N ASP A 225 -11.68 -2.23 -7.77
CA ASP A 225 -12.72 -1.95 -6.78
C ASP A 225 -13.96 -2.85 -6.91
N SER A 226 -14.32 -3.25 -8.13
CA SER A 226 -15.38 -4.24 -8.40
C SER A 226 -14.96 -5.71 -8.22
N PHE A 227 -13.68 -5.99 -7.92
CA PHE A 227 -13.22 -7.34 -7.59
C PHE A 227 -13.50 -7.62 -6.12
N GLN A 228 -14.39 -8.59 -5.88
CA GLN A 228 -14.68 -9.15 -4.56
C GLN A 228 -13.93 -10.47 -4.38
N ARG A 229 -13.36 -10.66 -3.19
CA ARG A 229 -12.70 -11.91 -2.84
C ARG A 229 -13.73 -12.95 -2.42
N THR A 230 -13.60 -14.16 -2.95
CA THR A 230 -14.35 -15.30 -2.43
C THR A 230 -13.80 -15.68 -1.05
N ARG A 231 -14.69 -15.95 -0.11
CA ARG A 231 -14.32 -16.37 1.24
C ARG A 231 -13.52 -17.68 1.18
N GLY A 232 -12.35 -17.72 1.81
CA GLY A 232 -11.48 -18.91 1.84
C GLY A 232 -10.42 -18.97 0.74
N GLN A 233 -10.42 -18.02 -0.20
CA GLN A 233 -9.35 -17.93 -1.21
C GLN A 233 -8.13 -17.20 -0.63
N THR A 234 -6.99 -17.87 -0.58
CA THR A 234 -5.70 -17.22 -0.29
C THR A 234 -5.35 -16.32 -1.45
N SER A 235 -5.19 -15.03 -1.17
CA SER A 235 -4.98 -14.02 -2.19
C SER A 235 -3.63 -13.37 -1.98
N THR A 236 -2.83 -13.29 -3.03
CA THR A 236 -1.55 -12.59 -3.05
C THR A 236 -1.71 -11.09 -3.33
N LEU A 237 -2.96 -10.63 -3.46
CA LEU A 237 -3.31 -9.27 -3.82
C LEU A 237 -3.19 -8.30 -2.63
N ILE A 238 -2.55 -7.17 -2.89
CA ILE A 238 -2.46 -6.00 -2.03
C ILE A 238 -3.09 -4.85 -2.82
N ARG A 239 -4.21 -4.33 -2.33
CA ARG A 239 -4.89 -3.19 -2.95
C ARG A 239 -4.59 -1.94 -2.15
N THR A 240 -4.09 -0.90 -2.83
CA THR A 240 -3.77 0.39 -2.20
C THR A 240 -4.89 1.41 -2.34
N SER A 241 -5.93 1.11 -3.13
CA SER A 241 -7.12 1.95 -3.29
C SER A 241 -8.32 1.45 -2.48
N TYR A 242 -9.38 2.27 -2.48
CA TYR A 242 -10.64 1.96 -1.81
C TYR A 242 -11.35 0.74 -2.42
N VAL A 243 -12.23 0.11 -1.64
CA VAL A 243 -13.18 -0.89 -2.14
C VAL A 243 -14.58 -0.28 -2.30
N LEU A 244 -15.46 -0.89 -3.11
CA LEU A 244 -16.84 -0.41 -3.30
C LEU A 244 -17.62 -0.34 -1.98
N ARG A 245 -17.35 -1.24 -1.03
CA ARG A 245 -17.95 -1.22 0.30
C ARG A 245 -17.64 0.07 1.06
N ASP A 246 -16.45 0.65 0.92
CA ASP A 246 -16.10 1.92 1.58
C ASP A 246 -16.82 3.11 0.95
N LYS A 247 -17.01 3.08 -0.38
CA LYS A 247 -17.88 4.06 -1.07
C LYS A 247 -19.33 3.95 -0.57
N ALA A 248 -19.86 2.74 -0.45
CA ALA A 248 -21.20 2.50 0.07
C ALA A 248 -21.34 3.02 1.51
N ARG A 249 -20.37 2.73 2.39
CA ARG A 249 -20.32 3.28 3.76
C ARG A 249 -20.34 4.80 3.78
N ALA A 250 -19.54 5.45 2.92
CA ALA A 250 -19.50 6.91 2.86
C ALA A 250 -20.84 7.51 2.43
N ILE A 251 -21.51 6.92 1.44
CA ILE A 251 -22.85 7.32 1.01
C ILE A 251 -23.85 7.17 2.16
N LEU A 252 -23.92 6.00 2.79
CA LEU A 252 -24.87 5.75 3.89
C LEU A 252 -24.59 6.61 5.11
N ALA A 253 -23.32 6.88 5.44
CA ALA A 253 -22.95 7.80 6.51
C ALA A 253 -23.44 9.23 6.21
N PHE A 254 -23.33 9.68 4.95
CA PHE A 254 -23.88 10.96 4.52
C PHE A 254 -25.41 10.99 4.64
N LEU A 255 -26.13 9.96 4.18
CA LEU A 255 -27.59 9.88 4.35
C LEU A 255 -27.99 9.88 5.83
N GLY A 256 -27.26 9.12 6.65
CA GLY A 256 -27.47 9.04 8.10
C GLY A 256 -27.27 10.38 8.80
N HIS A 257 -26.28 11.18 8.37
CA HIS A 257 -26.06 12.53 8.89
C HIS A 257 -27.29 13.42 8.72
N PHE A 258 -27.99 13.33 7.60
CA PHE A 258 -29.22 14.08 7.32
C PHE A 258 -30.50 13.38 7.78
N GLN A 259 -30.39 12.25 8.49
CA GLN A 259 -31.50 11.41 8.93
C GLN A 259 -32.38 10.90 7.77
N TRP A 260 -31.81 10.76 6.57
CA TRP A 260 -32.51 10.18 5.43
C TRP A 260 -32.45 8.65 5.51
N ARG A 261 -33.53 8.05 5.98
CA ARG A 261 -33.64 6.59 6.15
C ARG A 261 -34.24 5.90 4.93
N ASN A 262 -35.03 6.59 4.14
CA ASN A 262 -35.67 6.08 2.92
C ASN A 262 -35.07 6.79 1.71
N PHE A 263 -34.63 6.02 0.71
CA PHE A 263 -34.02 6.60 -0.49
C PHE A 263 -34.19 5.73 -1.74
N GLY A 264 -34.21 6.36 -2.91
CA GLY A 264 -34.21 5.70 -4.22
C GLY A 264 -32.82 5.74 -4.88
N ILE A 265 -32.53 4.78 -5.75
CA ILE A 265 -31.26 4.69 -6.48
C ILE A 265 -31.49 4.62 -7.99
N VAL A 266 -30.84 5.52 -8.73
CA VAL A 266 -30.65 5.41 -10.19
C VAL A 266 -29.21 4.98 -10.49
N TYR A 267 -29.03 3.95 -11.32
CA TYR A 267 -27.70 3.60 -11.80
C TYR A 267 -27.69 3.11 -13.25
N ARG A 268 -26.50 2.93 -13.83
CA ARG A 268 -26.36 2.49 -15.22
C ARG A 268 -26.59 1.00 -15.32
N ASP A 269 -27.47 0.58 -16.22
CA ASP A 269 -27.72 -0.84 -16.48
C ASP A 269 -26.52 -1.53 -17.12
N ARG A 270 -26.41 -2.86 -16.94
CA ARG A 270 -25.39 -3.75 -17.52
C ARG A 270 -23.95 -3.31 -17.28
N ASN A 271 -23.69 -2.73 -16.11
CA ASN A 271 -22.36 -2.31 -15.73
C ASN A 271 -22.00 -2.84 -14.35
N ILE A 272 -21.09 -3.82 -14.34
CA ILE A 272 -20.71 -4.60 -13.16
C ILE A 272 -20.29 -3.71 -11.97
N TYR A 273 -19.65 -2.58 -12.24
CA TYR A 273 -19.23 -1.64 -11.19
C TYR A 273 -20.44 -1.07 -10.44
N TYR A 274 -21.48 -0.63 -11.16
CA TYR A 274 -22.65 -0.01 -10.53
C TYR A 274 -23.55 -1.03 -9.86
N GLU A 275 -23.63 -2.24 -10.41
CA GLU A 275 -24.36 -3.35 -9.80
C GLU A 275 -23.67 -3.83 -8.51
N ALA A 276 -22.35 -4.02 -8.52
CA ALA A 276 -21.59 -4.35 -7.32
C ALA A 276 -21.74 -3.28 -6.23
N LEU A 277 -21.69 -1.99 -6.60
CA LEU A 277 -21.91 -0.90 -5.64
C LEU A 277 -23.34 -0.90 -5.09
N PHE A 278 -24.35 -1.20 -5.91
CA PHE A 278 -25.73 -1.32 -5.46
C PHE A 278 -25.89 -2.45 -4.43
N ASN A 279 -25.25 -3.60 -4.67
CA ASN A 279 -25.29 -4.73 -3.75
C ASN A 279 -24.64 -4.38 -2.40
N GLU A 280 -23.48 -3.73 -2.41
CA GLU A 280 -22.83 -3.25 -1.16
C GLU A 280 -23.69 -2.22 -0.42
N LEU A 281 -24.37 -1.32 -1.14
CA LEU A 281 -25.29 -0.36 -0.54
C LEU A 281 -26.49 -1.05 0.11
N THR A 282 -27.00 -2.11 -0.51
CA THR A 282 -28.18 -2.83 -0.01
C THR A 282 -27.83 -3.60 1.26
N ASP A 283 -26.75 -4.40 1.23
CA ASP A 283 -26.21 -5.14 2.38
C ASP A 283 -25.97 -4.23 3.59
N LEU A 284 -25.32 -3.07 3.37
CA LEU A 284 -25.02 -2.14 4.46
C LEU A 284 -26.24 -1.32 4.93
N ALA A 285 -27.20 -1.02 4.05
CA ALA A 285 -28.38 -0.25 4.43
C ALA A 285 -29.29 -1.03 5.39
N GLU A 286 -29.45 -2.34 5.17
CA GLU A 286 -30.21 -3.24 6.03
C GLU A 286 -29.68 -3.19 7.47
N GLY A 287 -28.36 -3.30 7.65
CA GLY A 287 -27.72 -3.21 8.97
C GLY A 287 -27.80 -1.84 9.65
N LEU A 288 -28.15 -0.78 8.91
CA LEU A 288 -28.26 0.59 9.41
C LEU A 288 -29.70 1.05 9.60
N ASN A 289 -30.70 0.17 9.48
CA ASN A 289 -32.12 0.52 9.46
C ASN A 289 -32.41 1.63 8.44
N MET A 290 -31.84 1.49 7.24
CA MET A 290 -32.16 2.33 6.08
C MET A 290 -32.80 1.46 5.01
N THR A 291 -33.76 2.02 4.28
CA THR A 291 -34.55 1.31 3.28
C THR A 291 -34.35 1.94 1.91
N ILE A 292 -33.94 1.11 0.95
CA ILE A 292 -33.95 1.47 -0.46
C ILE A 292 -35.37 1.25 -0.95
N THR A 293 -36.15 2.33 -1.12
CA THR A 293 -37.57 2.22 -1.48
C THR A 293 -37.78 1.95 -2.96
N CYS A 294 -36.81 2.34 -3.81
CA CYS A 294 -36.87 2.02 -5.22
C CYS A 294 -35.53 2.02 -5.94
N LYS A 295 -35.54 1.30 -7.06
CA LYS A 295 -34.40 1.04 -7.93
C LYS A 295 -34.81 1.28 -9.37
N ARG A 296 -34.05 2.10 -10.09
CA ARG A 296 -34.15 2.26 -11.54
C ARG A 296 -32.80 2.22 -12.21
N HIS A 297 -32.82 1.84 -13.47
CA HIS A 297 -31.63 1.75 -14.29
C HIS A 297 -31.82 2.53 -15.59
N PHE A 298 -30.72 3.05 -16.13
CA PHE A 298 -30.71 3.66 -17.46
C PHE A 298 -29.68 2.97 -18.35
N LEU A 299 -30.03 2.86 -19.63
CA LEU A 299 -29.15 2.36 -20.68
C LEU A 299 -28.33 3.52 -21.25
N ARG A 300 -27.05 3.25 -21.52
CA ARG A 300 -26.15 4.19 -22.17
C ARG A 300 -25.34 3.44 -23.20
N ASN A 301 -25.34 3.95 -24.42
CA ASN A 301 -24.55 3.41 -25.51
C ASN A 301 -23.06 3.44 -25.14
N GLU A 302 -22.38 2.30 -25.22
CA GLU A 302 -20.97 2.21 -24.82
C GLU A 302 -20.02 2.94 -25.77
N LYS A 303 -20.37 3.09 -27.05
CA LYS A 303 -19.54 3.74 -28.06
C LYS A 303 -19.75 5.25 -28.03
N THR A 304 -20.99 5.69 -28.22
CA THR A 304 -21.31 7.13 -28.33
C THR A 304 -21.44 7.81 -26.98
N LYS A 305 -21.48 7.03 -25.89
CA LYS A 305 -21.66 7.52 -24.52
C LYS A 305 -22.99 8.25 -24.28
N VAL A 306 -23.93 8.17 -25.23
CA VAL A 306 -25.28 8.76 -25.16
C VAL A 306 -26.22 7.90 -24.32
N VAL A 307 -27.04 8.53 -23.47
CA VAL A 307 -28.07 7.85 -22.69
C VAL A 307 -29.25 7.52 -23.60
N MET A 308 -29.65 6.25 -23.62
CA MET A 308 -30.70 5.72 -24.49
C MET A 308 -32.07 5.65 -23.80
N SER A 309 -32.09 5.64 -22.46
CA SER A 309 -33.34 5.63 -21.70
C SER A 309 -33.93 7.02 -21.57
N ASP A 310 -35.26 7.09 -21.42
CA ASP A 310 -35.95 8.32 -21.04
C ASP A 310 -35.64 8.67 -19.57
N LEU A 311 -34.64 9.53 -19.40
CA LEU A 311 -34.24 10.00 -18.08
C LEU A 311 -35.34 10.82 -17.40
N ARG A 312 -36.23 11.49 -18.14
CA ARG A 312 -37.30 12.28 -17.51
C ARG A 312 -38.31 11.35 -16.86
N ALA A 313 -38.73 10.30 -17.56
CA ALA A 313 -39.61 9.28 -17.01
C ALA A 313 -38.97 8.60 -15.78
N ILE A 314 -37.70 8.19 -15.88
CA ILE A 314 -36.98 7.57 -14.77
C ILE A 314 -36.89 8.50 -13.55
N MET A 315 -36.60 9.78 -13.76
CA MET A 315 -36.45 10.74 -12.66
C MET A 315 -37.80 11.09 -12.02
N ALA A 316 -38.88 11.15 -12.81
CA ALA A 316 -40.24 11.35 -12.29
C ALA A 316 -40.66 10.18 -11.41
N ASP A 317 -40.47 8.96 -11.89
CA ASP A 317 -40.77 7.72 -11.18
C ASP A 317 -39.95 7.60 -9.89
N ILE A 318 -38.63 7.88 -9.93
CA ILE A 318 -37.80 7.83 -8.74
C ILE A 318 -38.15 8.88 -7.69
N LYS A 319 -38.57 10.06 -8.12
CA LYS A 319 -39.03 11.10 -7.20
C LYS A 319 -40.28 10.66 -6.44
N GLU A 320 -41.17 9.92 -7.08
CA GLU A 320 -42.40 9.41 -6.46
C GLU A 320 -42.09 8.28 -5.47
N CYS A 321 -41.43 7.22 -5.94
CA CYS A 321 -41.19 6.03 -5.12
C CYS A 321 -40.17 6.24 -3.98
N SER A 322 -39.27 7.22 -4.10
CA SER A 322 -38.31 7.56 -3.03
C SER A 322 -38.96 8.18 -1.80
N ARG A 323 -40.18 8.71 -1.93
CA ARG A 323 -40.92 9.38 -0.86
C ARG A 323 -41.78 8.44 -0.03
N GLY A 324 -41.91 7.17 -0.43
CA GLY A 324 -42.76 6.20 0.26
C GLY A 324 -44.25 6.42 0.06
N GLU A 325 -44.65 7.33 -0.84
CA GLU A 325 -46.00 7.38 -1.37
C GLU A 325 -46.10 6.25 -2.39
N SER A 326 -46.46 5.07 -1.90
CA SER A 326 -46.94 4.00 -2.76
C SER A 326 -48.19 4.51 -3.46
N SER A 327 -48.07 4.93 -4.72
CA SER A 327 -49.20 4.88 -5.64
C SER A 327 -49.52 3.40 -5.89
N PHE A 328 -50.24 2.79 -4.95
CA PHE A 328 -51.07 1.63 -5.24
C PHE A 328 -52.12 2.13 -6.24
N SER A 329 -52.04 1.65 -7.48
CA SER A 329 -53.13 1.67 -8.45
C SER A 329 -53.00 0.42 -9.30
#